data_AF-A0A7J2J9S4-F1
#
_entry.id   AF-A0A7J2J9S4-F1
#
_cell.length_a   1.000
_cell.length_b   1.000
_cell.length_c   1.000
_cell.angle_alpha   90.00
_cell.angle_beta   90.00
_cell.angle_gamma   90.00
#
_symmetry.space_group_name_H-M   'P 1'
#
loop_
_entity.id
_entity.type
_entity.pdbx_description
1 polymer ?
#
loop_
_entity_poly.entity_id
_entity_poly.type
_entity_poly.pdbx_seq_one_letter_code
_entity_poly.pdbx_strand_id
1 'polypeptide(L)'
;MSQSSRSINHTDFFIVGIDSNARLIAFNRRCEEFTGYRRDEVLHKKVWGVIFPKGYKKDWHNIFVNRAKRIEIPLLDKKRRELHLVWSPMEVGIRDKEIWLIGIEKPEENKLWELLDIKVVADPSDGKENEDLHKKVDDLVKVKNSVEIATNLIEKQWKRLYDYLEQLDRLKRLLEKEGKKLQKDKKNLEKQKREVENLIEKKLFYFERRLREKMNRLSELNEKESLLDSIEKKLDKVGWMERELERMLNDIERRETEINDLKKKIEMEKEELEKNKRELAVKTENIKNKEKEIARKEEEIRKRIREIEEKEREIQNLRIKLDNERRLLAEKSKEIKRLLEVEKSKIAEQIERKYKDSFEKKLEDLRKKLEGYKVREKELKRDIDLLKKREKELEKEIEKYRSKERELEELEKRIGREKEEIRRLEEEINVKSKLLEEIENKEREIIQKEKNLQAMERRLKSKERELIEKEEELKRLLIESSTQPAPQTSLEEIEVKEEEKKAFTLSDIENPAALIRKGMICEANEGFLSLTGFSREELINRSFFSLVDPEELPNFQRYYLSRLKGANVDSIDATIVNNKNEKIPVKIKLDQIKLEDGIFDLALIEMHH
;
A
#
# COMPACT_ATOMS: atom_id res chain seq x y z
N MET A 1 7.24 -61.46 72.54
CA MET A 1 5.81 -61.13 72.44
C MET A 1 5.68 -59.76 71.80
N SER A 2 5.15 -59.74 70.59
CA SER A 2 4.72 -58.55 69.85
C SER A 2 3.45 -58.03 70.49
N GLN A 3 3.43 -56.77 70.95
CA GLN A 3 2.20 -55.98 71.11
C GLN A 3 2.48 -54.50 70.84
N SER A 4 2.12 -54.11 69.61
CA SER A 4 1.32 -52.90 69.29
C SER A 4 1.89 -51.52 69.59
N SER A 5 2.96 -51.12 68.91
CA SER A 5 3.13 -49.71 68.54
C SER A 5 2.18 -49.42 67.37
N ARG A 6 0.90 -49.13 67.65
CA ARG A 6 0.00 -48.56 66.65
C ARG A 6 0.59 -47.22 66.22
N SER A 7 1.14 -47.18 65.01
CA SER A 7 1.48 -45.95 64.30
C SER A 7 0.25 -45.05 64.29
N ILE A 8 0.26 -43.99 65.11
CA ILE A 8 -0.76 -42.95 65.08
C ILE A 8 -0.57 -42.22 63.75
N ASN A 9 -1.46 -42.46 62.79
CA ASN A 9 -1.43 -41.73 61.52
C ASN A 9 -1.84 -40.28 61.78
N HIS A 10 -0.92 -39.33 61.56
CA HIS A 10 -1.18 -37.89 61.64
C HIS A 10 -2.29 -37.40 60.69
N THR A 11 -2.76 -38.27 59.79
CA THR A 11 -3.84 -38.04 58.83
C THR A 11 -5.24 -38.00 59.47
N ASP A 12 -5.40 -38.52 60.69
CA ASP A 12 -6.70 -38.62 61.36
C ASP A 12 -7.10 -37.32 62.10
N PHE A 13 -6.14 -36.42 62.33
CA PHE A 13 -6.36 -35.16 63.06
C PHE A 13 -6.51 -33.96 62.12
N PHE A 14 -7.33 -32.99 62.51
CA PHE A 14 -7.43 -31.69 61.85
C PHE A 14 -6.34 -30.78 62.40
N ILE A 15 -5.46 -30.27 61.53
CA ILE A 15 -4.35 -29.40 61.95
C ILE A 15 -4.45 -28.06 61.22
N VAL A 16 -4.55 -26.99 62.00
CA VAL A 16 -4.69 -25.62 61.51
C VAL A 16 -3.72 -24.72 62.25
N GLY A 17 -2.80 -24.07 61.52
CA GLY A 17 -1.85 -23.11 62.07
C GLY A 17 -2.34 -21.68 61.84
N ILE A 18 -2.25 -20.83 62.87
CA ILE A 18 -2.81 -19.47 62.86
C ILE A 18 -1.79 -18.47 63.40
N ASP A 19 -1.65 -17.34 62.71
CA ASP A 19 -0.77 -16.23 63.13
C ASP A 19 -1.43 -15.29 64.15
N SER A 20 -0.64 -14.33 64.66
CA SER A 20 -1.09 -13.30 65.61
C SER A 20 -2.20 -12.38 65.08
N ASN A 21 -2.45 -12.37 63.77
CA ASN A 21 -3.49 -11.58 63.09
C ASN A 21 -4.73 -12.44 62.73
N ALA A 22 -4.83 -13.66 63.26
CA ALA A 22 -5.88 -14.63 62.98
C ALA A 22 -5.97 -15.03 61.49
N ARG A 23 -4.82 -15.12 60.81
CA ARG A 23 -4.69 -15.62 59.45
C ARG A 23 -4.17 -17.06 59.44
N LEU A 24 -4.62 -17.83 58.47
CA LEU A 24 -4.16 -19.20 58.29
C LEU A 24 -2.72 -19.25 57.77
N ILE A 25 -1.86 -19.98 58.47
CA ILE A 25 -0.46 -20.25 58.06
C ILE A 25 -0.22 -21.73 57.77
N ALA A 26 -1.02 -22.63 58.36
CA ALA A 26 -0.96 -24.06 58.07
C ALA A 26 -2.37 -24.65 57.97
N PHE A 27 -2.53 -25.59 57.04
CA PHE A 27 -3.78 -26.29 56.78
C PHE A 27 -3.43 -27.68 56.24
N ASN A 28 -3.80 -28.73 56.98
CA ASN A 28 -3.43 -30.10 56.60
C ASN A 28 -4.43 -30.71 55.60
N ARG A 29 -4.00 -31.80 54.95
CA ARG A 29 -4.79 -32.51 53.92
C ARG A 29 -6.16 -32.96 54.42
N ARG A 30 -6.28 -33.36 55.69
CA ARG A 30 -7.55 -33.74 56.31
C ARG A 30 -8.56 -32.59 56.32
N CYS A 31 -8.08 -31.36 56.56
CA CYS A 31 -8.92 -30.18 56.45
C CYS A 31 -9.33 -29.88 54.99
N GLU A 32 -8.47 -30.11 54.00
CA GLU A 32 -8.81 -29.95 52.56
C GLU A 32 -9.90 -30.95 52.13
N GLU A 33 -9.75 -32.22 52.50
CA GLU A 33 -10.68 -33.31 52.17
C GLU A 33 -12.07 -33.05 52.75
N PHE A 34 -12.15 -32.56 53.99
CA PHE A 34 -13.43 -32.29 54.64
C PHE A 34 -14.08 -30.99 54.15
N THR A 35 -13.33 -29.89 54.12
CA THR A 35 -13.90 -28.57 53.84
C THR A 35 -14.12 -28.32 52.33
N GLY A 36 -13.46 -29.09 51.48
CA GLY A 36 -13.44 -28.90 50.02
C GLY A 36 -12.64 -27.69 49.56
N TYR A 37 -11.97 -26.98 50.47
CA TYR A 37 -11.01 -25.92 50.14
C TYR A 37 -9.66 -26.53 49.81
N ARG A 38 -8.99 -26.00 48.77
CA ARG A 38 -7.57 -26.26 48.58
C ARG A 38 -6.77 -25.37 49.52
N ARG A 39 -5.66 -25.87 50.05
CA ARG A 39 -4.75 -25.17 50.96
C ARG A 39 -4.35 -23.80 50.40
N ASP A 40 -4.01 -23.72 49.13
CA ASP A 40 -3.62 -22.47 48.44
C ASP A 40 -4.75 -21.42 48.44
N GLU A 41 -6.02 -21.85 48.49
CA GLU A 41 -7.17 -20.94 48.49
C GLU A 41 -7.42 -20.30 49.87
N VAL A 42 -6.98 -20.94 50.95
CA VAL A 42 -7.30 -20.57 52.34
C VAL A 42 -6.11 -20.01 53.11
N LEU A 43 -4.87 -20.32 52.70
CA LEU A 43 -3.68 -19.75 53.32
C LEU A 43 -3.68 -18.21 53.25
N HIS A 44 -3.19 -17.60 54.32
CA HIS A 44 -3.11 -16.16 54.57
C HIS A 44 -4.44 -15.40 54.63
N LYS A 45 -5.59 -16.07 54.45
CA LYS A 45 -6.92 -15.48 54.69
C LYS A 45 -7.25 -15.49 56.18
N LYS A 46 -8.13 -14.56 56.59
CA LYS A 46 -8.67 -14.54 57.95
C LYS A 46 -9.46 -15.83 58.20
N VAL A 47 -9.20 -16.49 59.33
CA VAL A 47 -9.83 -17.77 59.69
C VAL A 47 -11.37 -17.62 59.84
N TRP A 48 -11.81 -16.43 60.24
CA TRP A 48 -13.21 -16.11 60.55
C TRP A 48 -14.06 -15.83 59.30
N GLY A 49 -15.18 -16.54 59.19
CA GLY A 49 -16.10 -16.46 58.06
C GLY A 49 -15.65 -17.24 56.83
N VAL A 50 -14.45 -17.84 56.87
CA VAL A 50 -13.93 -18.76 55.83
C VAL A 50 -13.97 -20.20 56.34
N ILE A 51 -13.29 -20.50 57.44
CA ILE A 51 -13.24 -21.85 58.03
C ILE A 51 -13.92 -21.95 59.40
N PHE A 52 -14.00 -20.85 60.17
CA PHE A 52 -14.70 -20.82 61.47
C PHE A 52 -15.86 -19.83 61.43
N PRO A 53 -17.02 -20.14 62.06
CA PRO A 53 -18.16 -19.22 62.08
C PRO A 53 -17.85 -17.93 62.85
N LYS A 54 -18.39 -16.81 62.38
CA LYS A 54 -18.13 -15.47 62.97
C LYS A 54 -18.66 -15.32 64.40
N GLY A 55 -19.61 -16.16 64.83
CA GLY A 55 -20.21 -16.14 66.17
C GLY A 55 -19.23 -16.48 67.30
N TYR A 56 -18.26 -17.35 67.02
CA TYR A 56 -17.26 -17.84 68.00
C TYR A 56 -16.04 -16.92 68.15
N LYS A 57 -16.09 -15.72 67.56
CA LYS A 57 -15.01 -14.72 67.66
C LYS A 57 -14.77 -14.27 69.11
N LYS A 58 -15.78 -14.34 69.98
CA LYS A 58 -15.67 -13.99 71.42
C LYS A 58 -14.80 -15.00 72.19
N ASP A 59 -14.85 -16.27 71.81
CA ASP A 59 -14.08 -17.35 72.46
C ASP A 59 -12.59 -17.28 72.13
N TRP A 60 -12.21 -16.55 71.08
CA TRP A 60 -10.83 -16.33 70.66
C TRP A 60 -9.96 -15.64 71.71
N HIS A 61 -10.56 -14.76 72.53
CA HIS A 61 -9.83 -14.10 73.62
C HIS A 61 -9.34 -15.14 74.65
N ASN A 62 -10.13 -16.19 74.90
CA ASN A 62 -9.75 -17.27 75.82
C ASN A 62 -8.60 -18.14 75.29
N ILE A 63 -8.42 -18.21 73.97
CA ILE A 63 -7.35 -19.01 73.33
C ILE A 63 -6.00 -18.31 73.46
N PHE A 64 -5.94 -17.00 73.18
CA PHE A 64 -4.69 -16.23 73.24
C PHE A 64 -4.34 -15.72 74.64
N VAL A 65 -5.32 -15.49 75.52
CA VAL A 65 -5.10 -14.89 76.86
C VAL A 65 -5.21 -15.92 77.97
N ASN A 66 -6.28 -16.72 77.99
CA ASN A 66 -6.54 -17.69 79.09
C ASN A 66 -5.94 -19.08 78.87
N ARG A 67 -5.23 -19.31 77.73
CA ARG A 67 -4.53 -20.57 77.42
C ARG A 67 -5.39 -21.81 77.67
N ALA A 68 -6.62 -21.78 77.18
CA ALA A 68 -7.55 -22.90 77.33
C ALA A 68 -6.98 -24.15 76.65
N LYS A 69 -6.80 -25.24 77.40
CA LYS A 69 -6.27 -26.51 76.86
C LYS A 69 -7.25 -27.24 75.94
N ARG A 70 -8.55 -26.97 76.08
CA ARG A 70 -9.64 -27.62 75.32
C ARG A 70 -10.62 -26.57 74.84
N ILE A 71 -10.95 -26.59 73.56
CA ILE A 71 -11.87 -25.66 72.92
C ILE A 71 -12.80 -26.43 71.97
N GLU A 72 -14.07 -26.06 71.91
CA GLU A 72 -15.03 -26.67 71.00
C GLU A 72 -15.51 -25.61 70.01
N ILE A 73 -15.05 -25.69 68.76
CA ILE A 73 -15.40 -24.75 67.68
C ILE A 73 -15.69 -25.57 66.42
N PRO A 74 -16.84 -25.38 65.77
CA PRO A 74 -17.15 -26.11 64.55
C PRO A 74 -16.35 -25.57 63.34
N LEU A 75 -15.98 -26.47 62.43
CA LEU A 75 -15.32 -26.15 61.16
C LEU A 75 -16.36 -26.07 60.02
N LEU A 76 -16.25 -25.05 59.18
CA LEU A 76 -17.15 -24.80 58.05
C LEU A 76 -16.60 -25.35 56.73
N ASP A 77 -17.45 -26.00 55.94
CA ASP A 77 -17.15 -26.38 54.56
C ASP A 77 -17.53 -25.27 53.54
N LYS A 78 -17.16 -25.44 52.26
CA LYS A 78 -17.54 -24.52 51.16
C LYS A 78 -19.05 -24.28 51.03
N LYS A 79 -19.89 -25.21 51.51
CA LYS A 79 -21.36 -25.13 51.49
C LYS A 79 -21.95 -24.63 52.82
N ARG A 80 -21.10 -24.16 53.75
CA ARG A 80 -21.42 -23.68 55.11
C ARG A 80 -22.07 -24.72 56.03
N ARG A 81 -21.78 -26.01 55.84
CA ARG A 81 -22.10 -27.05 56.82
C ARG A 81 -21.09 -27.02 57.96
N GLU A 82 -21.55 -27.24 59.18
CA GLU A 82 -20.74 -27.19 60.40
C GLU A 82 -20.35 -28.61 60.85
N LEU A 83 -19.05 -28.82 61.10
CA LEU A 83 -18.51 -30.02 61.73
C LEU A 83 -18.02 -29.70 63.14
N HIS A 84 -18.62 -30.31 64.15
CA HIS A 84 -18.25 -30.08 65.54
C HIS A 84 -16.94 -30.77 65.91
N LEU A 85 -15.88 -29.97 66.08
CA LEU A 85 -14.55 -30.41 66.43
C LEU A 85 -14.14 -29.93 67.83
N VAL A 86 -13.40 -30.76 68.54
CA VAL A 86 -12.71 -30.42 69.77
C VAL A 86 -11.24 -30.18 69.43
N TRP A 87 -10.74 -29.00 69.81
CA TRP A 87 -9.41 -28.50 69.51
C TRP A 87 -8.57 -28.37 70.77
N SER A 88 -7.29 -28.71 70.65
CA SER A 88 -6.22 -28.41 71.61
C SER A 88 -5.27 -27.39 70.97
N PRO A 89 -5.15 -26.16 71.51
CA PRO A 89 -4.22 -25.17 71.03
C PRO A 89 -2.81 -25.44 71.58
N MET A 90 -1.83 -25.40 70.68
CA MET A 90 -0.41 -25.55 70.97
C MET A 90 0.33 -24.30 70.52
N GLU A 91 1.07 -23.66 71.42
CA GLU A 91 1.96 -22.56 71.06
C GLU A 91 3.26 -23.14 70.47
N VAL A 92 3.61 -22.73 69.26
CA VAL A 92 4.83 -23.22 68.57
C VAL A 92 5.62 -22.01 68.10
N GLY A 93 6.45 -21.44 68.98
CA GLY A 93 7.34 -20.33 68.61
C GLY A 93 7.96 -19.58 69.78
N ILE A 94 9.22 -19.14 69.63
CA ILE A 94 9.98 -18.38 70.65
C ILE A 94 9.96 -16.86 70.38
N ARG A 95 9.44 -16.40 69.23
CA ARG A 95 9.50 -14.97 68.84
C ARG A 95 8.23 -14.36 68.26
N ASP A 96 7.29 -15.14 67.75
CA ASP A 96 5.98 -14.66 67.26
C ASP A 96 4.86 -15.57 67.80
N LYS A 97 3.73 -14.98 68.23
CA LYS A 97 2.58 -15.67 68.84
C LYS A 97 1.80 -16.49 67.81
N GLU A 98 2.40 -17.58 67.32
CA GLU A 98 1.77 -18.54 66.43
C GLU A 98 1.13 -19.68 67.24
N ILE A 99 -0.14 -19.97 66.96
CA ILE A 99 -0.89 -21.03 67.62
C ILE A 99 -1.28 -22.07 66.58
N TRP A 100 -0.96 -23.32 66.87
CA TRP A 100 -1.35 -24.48 66.11
C TRP A 100 -2.51 -25.16 66.82
N LEU A 101 -3.63 -25.33 66.15
CA LEU A 101 -4.79 -26.05 66.65
C LEU A 101 -4.75 -27.48 66.11
N ILE A 102 -4.74 -28.46 67.01
CA ILE A 102 -4.92 -29.87 66.68
C ILE A 102 -6.31 -30.26 67.16
N GLY A 103 -7.17 -30.67 66.23
CA GLY A 103 -8.55 -31.01 66.51
C GLY A 103 -8.94 -32.40 66.04
N ILE A 104 -9.94 -32.95 66.71
CA ILE A 104 -10.60 -34.19 66.31
C ILE A 104 -12.11 -34.05 66.47
N GLU A 105 -12.87 -34.90 65.79
CA GLU A 105 -14.32 -34.95 65.95
C GLU A 105 -14.69 -35.30 67.39
N LYS A 106 -15.71 -34.62 67.93
CA LYS A 106 -16.16 -34.76 69.32
C LYS A 106 -16.36 -36.21 69.81
N PRO A 107 -16.85 -37.18 69.00
CA PRO A 107 -17.00 -38.57 69.43
C PRO A 107 -15.66 -39.28 69.71
N GLU A 108 -14.57 -38.81 69.12
CA GLU A 108 -13.24 -39.46 69.19
C GLU A 108 -12.26 -38.70 70.10
N GLU A 109 -12.75 -37.78 70.93
CA GLU A 109 -11.95 -36.89 71.77
C GLU A 109 -10.92 -37.62 72.64
N ASN A 110 -11.22 -38.83 73.13
CA ASN A 110 -10.30 -39.61 73.96
C ASN A 110 -8.97 -39.90 73.24
N LYS A 111 -8.97 -40.06 71.91
CA LYS A 111 -7.74 -40.26 71.12
C LYS A 111 -6.84 -39.03 71.14
N LEU A 112 -7.40 -37.82 71.24
CA LEU A 112 -6.65 -36.56 71.31
C LEU A 112 -5.94 -36.42 72.66
N TRP A 113 -6.58 -36.82 73.76
CA TRP A 113 -5.99 -36.73 75.10
C TRP A 113 -4.96 -37.83 75.38
N GLU A 114 -5.16 -39.04 74.85
CA GLU A 114 -4.13 -40.10 74.87
C GLU A 114 -2.86 -39.66 74.13
N LEU A 115 -2.99 -38.93 73.01
CA LEU A 115 -1.85 -38.39 72.25
C LEU A 115 -1.06 -37.32 73.04
N LEU A 116 -1.72 -36.57 73.92
CA LEU A 116 -1.13 -35.42 74.63
C LEU A 116 -0.56 -35.75 76.03
N ASP A 117 -0.69 -37.01 76.49
CA ASP A 117 -0.02 -37.62 77.66
C ASP A 117 -0.01 -36.77 78.96
N ILE A 118 -1.18 -36.32 79.43
CA ILE A 118 -1.35 -35.58 80.70
C ILE A 118 -1.91 -36.53 81.77
N LYS A 119 -1.04 -37.10 82.62
CA LYS A 119 -1.45 -37.84 83.83
C LYS A 119 -1.74 -36.90 85.00
N VAL A 120 -2.98 -36.90 85.48
CA VAL A 120 -3.40 -36.33 86.77
C VAL A 120 -2.86 -37.24 87.89
N VAL A 121 -2.04 -36.67 88.77
CA VAL A 121 -1.55 -37.33 89.99
C VAL A 121 -2.50 -36.99 91.13
N ALA A 122 -3.00 -38.01 91.83
CA ALA A 122 -3.49 -37.89 93.21
C ALA A 122 -3.34 -39.25 93.92
N ASP A 123 -2.31 -39.29 94.77
CA ASP A 123 -2.18 -39.92 96.09
C ASP A 123 -2.97 -41.20 96.48
N PRO A 124 -2.27 -42.23 97.01
CA PRO A 124 -2.83 -43.25 97.90
C PRO A 124 -2.38 -43.00 99.35
N SER A 125 -3.31 -42.56 100.20
CA SER A 125 -3.11 -42.45 101.66
C SER A 125 -3.55 -43.72 102.40
N ASP A 126 -2.68 -44.16 103.31
CA ASP A 126 -2.91 -44.78 104.63
C ASP A 126 -3.85 -46.00 104.74
N GLY A 127 -3.54 -47.08 105.46
CA GLY A 127 -2.67 -47.29 106.61
C GLY A 127 -3.38 -48.30 107.53
N LYS A 128 -2.62 -49.16 108.23
CA LYS A 128 -2.91 -49.79 109.56
C LYS A 128 -1.88 -50.90 109.82
N GLU A 129 -1.01 -50.69 110.81
CA GLU A 129 -1.08 -51.25 112.18
C GLU A 129 -0.76 -52.77 112.18
N ASN A 130 0.48 -53.14 112.52
CA ASN A 130 1.01 -53.47 113.86
C ASN A 130 1.05 -54.99 114.07
N GLU A 131 2.24 -55.59 114.05
CA GLU A 131 2.71 -56.57 115.04
C GLU A 131 4.17 -57.01 114.75
N ASP A 132 4.87 -57.40 115.81
CA ASP A 132 6.19 -58.02 115.87
C ASP A 132 7.46 -57.17 115.67
N LEU A 133 7.92 -56.65 116.82
CA LEU A 133 9.23 -56.02 117.06
C LEU A 133 10.46 -56.91 116.76
N HIS A 134 10.29 -58.17 116.36
CA HIS A 134 11.40 -59.04 115.94
C HIS A 134 11.58 -59.14 114.41
N LYS A 135 10.56 -58.80 113.59
CA LYS A 135 10.74 -58.58 112.14
C LYS A 135 11.31 -57.20 111.82
N LYS A 136 11.09 -56.20 112.69
CA LYS A 136 11.60 -54.83 112.52
C LYS A 136 13.13 -54.75 112.42
N VAL A 137 13.89 -55.63 113.06
CA VAL A 137 15.36 -55.59 112.98
C VAL A 137 15.85 -56.13 111.62
N ASP A 138 15.28 -57.22 111.12
CA ASP A 138 15.61 -57.77 109.80
C ASP A 138 15.07 -56.91 108.66
N ASP A 139 13.87 -56.33 108.82
CA ASP A 139 13.32 -55.37 107.86
C ASP A 139 14.08 -54.03 107.94
N LEU A 140 14.59 -53.58 109.09
CA LEU A 140 15.51 -52.42 109.18
C LEU A 140 16.86 -52.71 108.55
N VAL A 141 17.38 -53.94 108.58
CA VAL A 141 18.61 -54.32 107.86
C VAL A 141 18.37 -54.39 106.36
N LYS A 142 17.22 -54.90 105.90
CA LYS A 142 16.82 -54.85 104.49
C LYS A 142 16.52 -53.43 104.02
N VAL A 143 15.89 -52.60 104.85
CA VAL A 143 15.65 -51.18 104.59
C VAL A 143 16.97 -50.42 104.58
N LYS A 144 17.90 -50.69 105.50
CA LYS A 144 19.24 -50.09 105.49
C LYS A 144 20.01 -50.48 104.23
N ASN A 145 20.03 -51.76 103.86
CA ASN A 145 20.73 -52.22 102.66
C ASN A 145 20.06 -51.70 101.38
N SER A 146 18.72 -51.61 101.32
CA SER A 146 18.02 -51.01 100.17
C SER A 146 18.17 -49.50 100.11
N VAL A 147 18.26 -48.81 101.24
CA VAL A 147 18.62 -47.38 101.33
C VAL A 147 20.06 -47.18 100.88
N GLU A 148 21.00 -48.05 101.26
CA GLU A 148 22.41 -47.98 100.85
C GLU A 148 22.60 -48.29 99.36
N ILE A 149 21.80 -49.20 98.80
CA ILE A 149 21.72 -49.43 97.36
C ILE A 149 21.10 -48.22 96.66
N ALA A 150 20.04 -47.63 97.22
CA ALA A 150 19.38 -46.45 96.68
C ALA A 150 20.28 -45.20 96.72
N THR A 151 21.04 -44.98 97.80
CA THR A 151 22.00 -43.88 97.91
C THR A 151 23.14 -44.07 96.92
N ASN A 152 23.69 -45.28 96.76
CA ASN A 152 24.68 -45.58 95.73
C ASN A 152 24.14 -45.40 94.30
N LEU A 153 22.87 -45.74 94.05
CA LEU A 153 22.20 -45.48 92.77
C LEU A 153 22.04 -43.99 92.54
N ILE A 154 21.59 -43.24 93.54
CA ILE A 154 21.44 -41.79 93.50
C ILE A 154 22.80 -41.12 93.25
N GLU A 155 23.87 -41.52 93.94
CA GLU A 155 25.23 -41.03 93.70
C GLU A 155 25.72 -41.33 92.27
N LYS A 156 25.45 -42.52 91.74
CA LYS A 156 25.75 -42.85 90.34
C LYS A 156 24.96 -41.99 89.36
N GLN A 157 23.69 -41.69 89.66
CA GLN A 157 22.87 -40.78 88.83
C GLN A 157 23.36 -39.33 88.94
N TRP A 158 23.76 -38.87 90.13
CA TRP A 158 24.37 -37.55 90.31
C TRP A 158 25.66 -37.41 89.51
N LYS A 159 26.51 -38.45 89.48
CA LYS A 159 27.73 -38.45 88.68
C LYS A 159 27.43 -38.34 87.19
N ARG A 160 26.44 -39.11 86.69
CA ARG A 160 25.98 -39.00 85.29
C ARG A 160 25.41 -37.62 84.97
N LEU A 161 24.62 -37.04 85.88
CA LEU A 161 24.09 -35.68 85.73
C LEU A 161 25.23 -34.64 85.66
N TYR A 162 26.29 -34.83 86.43
CA TYR A 162 27.47 -33.98 86.38
C TYR A 162 28.21 -34.12 85.03
N ASP A 163 28.37 -35.35 84.54
CA ASP A 163 28.97 -35.61 83.22
C ASP A 163 28.11 -34.99 82.09
N TYR A 164 26.78 -35.06 82.19
CA TYR A 164 25.88 -34.41 81.23
C TYR A 164 25.98 -32.88 81.31
N LEU A 165 26.09 -32.30 82.51
CA LEU A 165 26.30 -30.86 82.68
C LEU A 165 27.62 -30.41 82.04
N GLU A 166 28.69 -31.20 82.18
CA GLU A 166 29.97 -30.89 81.55
C GLU A 166 29.91 -30.99 80.02
N GLN A 167 29.22 -32.01 79.48
CA GLN A 167 28.98 -32.12 78.05
C GLN A 167 28.14 -30.95 77.51
N LEU A 168 27.10 -30.54 78.24
CA LEU A 168 26.30 -29.37 77.88
C LEU A 168 27.12 -28.07 77.90
N ASP A 169 28.02 -27.90 78.86
CA ASP A 169 28.89 -26.72 78.90
C ASP A 169 29.91 -26.72 77.74
N ARG A 170 30.47 -27.89 77.39
CA ARG A 170 31.33 -28.05 76.19
C ARG A 170 30.57 -27.70 74.91
N LEU A 171 29.34 -28.20 74.76
CA LEU A 171 28.48 -27.89 73.61
C LEU A 171 28.14 -26.39 73.56
N LYS A 172 27.83 -25.78 74.71
CA LYS A 172 27.57 -24.33 74.81
C LYS A 172 28.77 -23.52 74.33
N ARG A 173 29.99 -23.87 74.76
CA ARG A 173 31.22 -23.18 74.31
C ARG A 173 31.48 -23.37 72.81
N LEU A 174 31.20 -24.56 72.25
CA LEU A 174 31.29 -24.79 70.81
C LEU A 174 30.28 -23.95 70.03
N LEU A 175 29.03 -23.89 70.49
CA LEU A 175 27.98 -23.05 69.91
C LEU A 175 28.34 -21.56 69.97
N GLU A 176 28.92 -21.08 71.06
CA GLU A 176 29.41 -19.70 71.16
C GLU A 176 30.57 -19.42 70.18
N LYS A 177 31.47 -20.39 69.99
CA LYS A 177 32.59 -20.27 69.04
C LYS A 177 32.09 -20.24 67.58
N GLU A 178 31.17 -21.14 67.22
CA GLU A 178 30.55 -21.16 65.89
C GLU A 178 29.68 -19.91 65.67
N GLY A 179 28.95 -19.45 66.70
CA GLY A 179 28.19 -18.19 66.64
C GLY A 179 29.09 -16.99 66.34
N LYS A 180 30.27 -16.88 66.98
CA LYS A 180 31.26 -15.83 66.69
C LYS A 180 31.83 -15.96 65.28
N LYS A 181 32.07 -17.18 64.80
CA LYS A 181 32.56 -17.44 63.43
C LYS A 181 31.52 -17.01 62.39
N LEU A 182 30.28 -17.44 62.53
CA LEU A 182 29.16 -17.03 61.68
C LEU A 182 28.96 -15.51 61.67
N GLN A 183 29.14 -14.84 62.81
CA GLN A 183 29.05 -13.38 62.87
C GLN A 183 30.19 -12.70 62.09
N LYS A 184 31.40 -13.26 62.12
CA LYS A 184 32.53 -12.78 61.32
C LYS A 184 32.30 -13.01 59.82
N ASP A 185 31.82 -14.20 59.45
CA ASP A 185 31.51 -14.54 58.07
C ASP A 185 30.39 -13.67 57.52
N LYS A 186 29.34 -13.40 58.31
CA LYS A 186 28.28 -12.45 57.96
C LYS A 186 28.84 -11.05 57.66
N LYS A 187 29.71 -10.52 58.52
CA LYS A 187 30.35 -9.20 58.29
C LYS A 187 31.23 -9.20 57.02
N ASN A 188 31.93 -10.29 56.75
CA ASN A 188 32.74 -10.42 55.52
C ASN A 188 31.85 -10.45 54.28
N LEU A 189 30.76 -11.21 54.30
CA LEU A 189 29.78 -11.25 53.20
C LEU A 189 29.11 -9.90 52.97
N GLU A 190 28.76 -9.16 54.03
CA GLU A 190 28.24 -7.79 53.92
C GLU A 190 29.25 -6.84 53.26
N LYS A 191 30.54 -7.00 53.57
CA LYS A 191 31.61 -6.21 52.93
C LYS A 191 31.74 -6.55 51.43
N GLN A 192 31.79 -7.83 51.10
CA GLN A 192 31.85 -8.29 49.70
C GLN A 192 30.63 -7.84 48.90
N LYS A 193 29.44 -7.90 49.51
CA LYS A 193 28.20 -7.41 48.90
C LYS A 193 28.31 -5.92 48.53
N ARG A 194 28.79 -5.07 49.46
CA ARG A 194 29.00 -3.64 49.20
C ARG A 194 30.04 -3.39 48.11
N GLU A 195 31.11 -4.18 48.09
CA GLU A 195 32.14 -4.08 47.03
C GLU A 195 31.56 -4.38 45.65
N VAL A 196 30.73 -5.42 45.55
CA VAL A 196 30.02 -5.78 44.31
C VAL A 196 29.01 -4.71 43.92
N GLU A 197 28.20 -4.21 44.86
CA GLU A 197 27.24 -3.12 44.62
C GLU A 197 27.95 -1.87 44.06
N ASN A 198 29.05 -1.46 44.68
CA ASN A 198 29.86 -0.33 44.20
C ASN A 198 30.45 -0.57 42.80
N LEU A 199 30.87 -1.79 42.47
CA LEU A 199 31.35 -2.13 41.13
C LEU A 199 30.23 -2.08 40.09
N ILE A 200 29.02 -2.53 40.45
CA ILE A 200 27.85 -2.47 39.60
C ILE A 200 27.45 -1.01 39.36
N GLU A 201 27.37 -0.18 40.40
CA GLU A 201 27.05 1.25 40.27
C GLU A 201 28.04 1.98 39.37
N LYS A 202 29.35 1.72 39.52
CA LYS A 202 30.37 2.28 38.63
C LYS A 202 30.16 1.85 37.19
N LYS A 203 29.92 0.56 36.93
CA LYS A 203 29.66 0.08 35.56
C LYS A 203 28.38 0.70 35.00
N LEU A 204 27.31 0.74 35.78
CA LEU A 204 26.03 1.34 35.41
C LEU A 204 26.22 2.81 35.01
N PHE A 205 26.98 3.58 35.81
CA PHE A 205 27.30 4.97 35.52
C PHE A 205 28.03 5.15 34.17
N TYR A 206 29.04 4.31 33.89
CA TYR A 206 29.73 4.36 32.59
C TYR A 206 28.81 3.93 31.43
N PHE A 207 27.96 2.93 31.64
CA PHE A 207 26.98 2.51 30.64
C PHE A 207 25.97 3.63 30.34
N GLU A 208 25.40 4.26 31.36
CA GLU A 208 24.49 5.39 31.20
C GLU A 208 25.15 6.58 30.50
N ARG A 209 26.39 6.91 30.85
CA ARG A 209 27.14 7.96 30.17
C ARG A 209 27.33 7.63 28.70
N ARG A 210 27.72 6.39 28.38
CA ARG A 210 27.87 5.94 26.99
C ARG A 210 26.54 5.94 26.22
N LEU A 211 25.43 5.62 26.89
CA LEU A 211 24.09 5.73 26.31
C LEU A 211 23.73 7.17 26.00
N ARG A 212 23.99 8.11 26.92
CA ARG A 212 23.80 9.55 26.68
C ARG A 212 24.63 10.05 25.50
N GLU A 213 25.90 9.67 25.43
CA GLU A 213 26.78 10.03 24.30
C GLU A 213 26.26 9.49 22.97
N LYS A 214 25.77 8.24 22.93
CA LYS A 214 25.13 7.68 21.73
C LYS A 214 23.82 8.37 21.38
N MET A 215 23.03 8.75 22.38
CA MET A 215 21.75 9.45 22.18
C MET A 215 21.96 10.85 21.60
N ASN A 216 22.98 11.57 22.06
CA ASN A 216 23.39 12.85 21.47
C ASN A 216 23.88 12.70 20.02
N ARG A 217 24.63 11.64 19.72
CA ARG A 217 25.02 11.34 18.33
C ARG A 217 23.81 11.03 17.44
N LEU A 218 22.79 10.35 17.98
CA LEU A 218 21.54 10.09 17.27
C LEU A 218 20.78 11.38 16.99
N SER A 219 20.72 12.34 17.93
CA SER A 219 20.09 13.63 17.67
C SER A 219 20.85 14.44 16.61
N GLU A 220 22.18 14.46 16.65
CA GLU A 220 22.99 15.10 15.60
C GLU A 220 22.77 14.46 14.22
N LEU A 221 22.61 13.14 14.16
CA LEU A 221 22.30 12.44 12.91
C LEU A 221 20.89 12.78 12.41
N ASN A 222 19.92 12.89 13.31
CA ASN A 222 18.55 13.28 12.96
C ASN A 222 18.48 14.73 12.42
N GLU A 223 19.26 15.65 13.00
CA GLU A 223 19.42 17.01 12.45
C GLU A 223 20.03 16.97 11.04
N LYS A 224 21.07 16.16 10.81
CA LYS A 224 21.65 15.97 9.48
C LYS A 224 20.66 15.36 8.49
N GLU A 225 19.81 14.44 8.92
CA GLU A 225 18.75 13.85 8.11
C GLU A 225 17.71 14.90 7.69
N SER A 226 17.33 15.81 8.60
CA SER A 226 16.45 16.95 8.25
C SER A 226 17.09 17.92 7.25
N LEU A 227 18.41 18.12 7.34
CA LEU A 227 19.15 18.93 6.36
C LEU A 227 19.22 18.22 5.00
N LEU A 228 19.39 16.90 4.98
CA LEU A 228 19.34 16.10 3.75
C LEU A 228 17.97 16.21 3.07
N ASP A 229 16.87 16.10 3.82
CA ASP A 229 15.51 16.30 3.29
C ASP A 229 15.32 17.72 2.72
N SER A 230 15.87 18.74 3.37
CA SER A 230 15.86 20.10 2.80
C SER A 230 16.71 20.23 1.52
N ILE A 231 17.81 19.50 1.42
CA ILE A 231 18.66 19.49 0.21
C ILE A 231 17.95 18.74 -0.91
N GLU A 232 17.31 17.61 -0.62
CA GLU A 232 16.54 16.81 -1.57
C GLU A 232 15.39 17.62 -2.17
N LYS A 233 14.62 18.34 -1.34
CA LYS A 233 13.59 19.28 -1.81
C LYS A 233 14.14 20.39 -2.71
N LYS A 234 15.35 20.89 -2.43
CA LYS A 234 16.01 21.87 -3.30
C LYS A 234 16.46 21.23 -4.61
N LEU A 235 16.95 19.99 -4.57
CA LEU A 235 17.36 19.23 -5.74
C LEU A 235 16.15 18.96 -6.65
N ASP A 236 14.99 18.61 -6.10
CA ASP A 236 13.75 18.46 -6.84
C ASP A 236 13.33 19.76 -7.54
N LYS A 237 13.48 20.89 -6.86
CA LYS A 237 13.21 22.22 -7.44
C LYS A 237 14.16 22.53 -8.59
N VAL A 238 15.45 22.20 -8.46
CA VAL A 238 16.43 22.33 -9.55
C VAL A 238 16.04 21.42 -10.71
N GLY A 239 15.69 20.15 -10.47
CA GLY A 239 15.26 19.23 -11.52
C GLY A 239 13.94 19.66 -12.20
N TRP A 240 13.06 20.38 -11.51
CA TRP A 240 11.91 21.03 -12.16
C TRP A 240 12.36 22.19 -13.05
N MET A 241 13.27 23.04 -12.58
CA MET A 241 13.82 24.15 -13.37
C MET A 241 14.57 23.65 -14.61
N GLU A 242 15.35 22.57 -14.51
CA GLU A 242 16.04 21.96 -15.65
C GLU A 242 15.05 21.49 -16.72
N ARG A 243 13.98 20.79 -16.33
CA ARG A 243 12.92 20.36 -17.24
C ARG A 243 12.12 21.52 -17.86
N GLU A 244 11.99 22.64 -17.15
CA GLU A 244 11.38 23.85 -17.70
C GLU A 244 12.32 24.53 -18.70
N LEU A 245 13.62 24.64 -18.38
CA LEU A 245 14.63 25.18 -19.29
C LEU A 245 14.76 24.35 -20.56
N GLU A 246 14.70 23.02 -20.46
CA GLU A 246 14.74 22.12 -21.62
C GLU A 246 13.49 22.28 -22.51
N ARG A 247 12.31 22.48 -21.91
CA ARG A 247 11.10 22.84 -22.66
C ARG A 247 11.25 24.19 -23.37
N MET A 248 11.76 25.21 -22.68
CA MET A 248 12.01 26.53 -23.27
C MET A 248 13.05 26.46 -24.40
N LEU A 249 14.10 25.66 -24.25
CA LEU A 249 15.11 25.42 -25.30
C LEU A 249 14.49 24.79 -26.54
N ASN A 250 13.69 23.73 -26.38
CA ASN A 250 12.99 23.09 -27.50
C ASN A 250 12.03 24.06 -28.21
N ASP A 251 11.35 24.94 -27.47
CA ASP A 251 10.48 25.97 -28.06
C ASP A 251 11.28 27.03 -28.82
N ILE A 252 12.47 27.41 -28.33
CA ILE A 252 13.39 28.30 -29.03
C ILE A 252 13.87 27.65 -30.33
N GLU A 253 14.29 26.38 -30.30
CA GLU A 253 14.72 25.66 -31.50
C GLU A 253 13.62 25.58 -32.55
N ARG A 254 12.37 25.29 -32.14
CA ARG A 254 11.22 25.34 -33.05
C ARG A 254 11.05 26.72 -33.67
N ARG A 255 11.09 27.79 -32.85
CA ARG A 255 10.99 29.16 -33.37
C ARG A 255 12.14 29.51 -34.31
N GLU A 256 13.36 29.04 -34.05
CA GLU A 256 14.49 29.24 -34.97
C GLU A 256 14.27 28.54 -36.32
N THR A 257 13.70 27.33 -36.32
CA THR A 257 13.32 26.65 -37.58
C THR A 257 12.24 27.42 -38.34
N GLU A 258 11.19 27.90 -37.67
CA GLU A 258 10.15 28.74 -38.26
C GLU A 258 10.71 30.04 -38.84
N ILE A 259 11.59 30.72 -38.10
CA ILE A 259 12.26 31.94 -38.56
C ILE A 259 13.11 31.66 -39.80
N ASN A 260 13.83 30.53 -39.83
CA ASN A 260 14.63 30.16 -40.99
C ASN A 260 13.79 29.84 -42.23
N ASP A 261 12.65 29.19 -42.07
CA ASP A 261 11.71 28.93 -43.16
C ASP A 261 11.05 30.22 -43.66
N LEU A 262 10.68 31.13 -42.76
CA LEU A 262 10.18 32.46 -43.11
C LEU A 262 11.24 33.27 -43.85
N LYS A 263 12.50 33.24 -43.42
CA LYS A 263 13.61 33.89 -44.13
C LYS A 263 13.76 33.34 -45.55
N LYS A 264 13.68 32.03 -45.75
CA LYS A 264 13.70 31.42 -47.10
C LYS A 264 12.55 31.91 -47.96
N LYS A 265 11.33 31.96 -47.42
CA LYS A 265 10.15 32.48 -48.14
C LYS A 265 10.34 33.94 -48.56
N ILE A 266 10.79 34.79 -47.64
CA ILE A 266 11.09 36.20 -47.92
C ILE A 266 12.15 36.33 -49.02
N GLU A 267 13.18 35.47 -49.02
CA GLU A 267 14.22 35.51 -50.06
C GLU A 267 13.67 35.13 -51.43
N MET A 268 12.82 34.08 -51.52
CA MET A 268 12.14 33.73 -52.78
C MET A 268 11.24 34.86 -53.28
N GLU A 269 10.46 35.49 -52.38
CA GLU A 269 9.60 36.63 -52.75
C GLU A 269 10.40 37.83 -53.22
N LYS A 270 11.57 38.10 -52.63
CA LYS A 270 12.48 39.15 -53.10
C LYS A 270 13.03 38.85 -54.49
N GLU A 271 13.43 37.62 -54.77
CA GLU A 271 13.89 37.21 -56.09
C GLU A 271 12.78 37.37 -57.15
N GLU A 272 11.56 36.99 -56.81
CA GLU A 272 10.39 37.17 -57.68
C GLU A 272 10.07 38.65 -57.90
N LEU A 273 10.14 39.48 -56.85
CA LEU A 273 9.95 40.92 -56.95
C LEU A 273 11.02 41.57 -57.84
N GLU A 274 12.28 41.15 -57.73
CA GLU A 274 13.38 41.61 -58.60
C GLU A 274 13.15 41.21 -60.06
N LYS A 275 12.67 39.98 -60.31
CA LYS A 275 12.28 39.55 -61.66
C LYS A 275 11.15 40.42 -62.21
N ASN A 276 10.09 40.64 -61.42
CA ASN A 276 8.96 41.48 -61.80
C ASN A 276 9.39 42.93 -62.07
N LYS A 277 10.31 43.47 -61.26
CA LYS A 277 10.88 44.81 -61.45
C LYS A 277 11.67 44.91 -62.75
N ARG A 278 12.47 43.90 -63.11
CA ARG A 278 13.17 43.83 -64.40
C ARG A 278 12.20 43.75 -65.57
N GLU A 279 11.15 42.93 -65.47
CA GLU A 279 10.10 42.84 -66.50
C GLU A 279 9.36 44.17 -66.68
N LEU A 280 9.03 44.86 -65.59
CA LEU A 280 8.44 46.19 -65.62
C LEU A 280 9.38 47.20 -66.28
N ALA A 281 10.67 47.19 -65.97
CA ALA A 281 11.66 48.06 -66.60
C ALA A 281 11.70 47.88 -68.13
N VAL A 282 11.69 46.62 -68.60
CA VAL A 282 11.62 46.30 -70.04
C VAL A 282 10.32 46.80 -70.65
N LYS A 283 9.18 46.60 -69.98
CA LYS A 283 7.87 47.10 -70.45
C LYS A 283 7.84 48.63 -70.52
N THR A 284 8.39 49.33 -69.53
CA THR A 284 8.47 50.80 -69.55
C THR A 284 9.34 51.32 -70.69
N GLU A 285 10.47 50.67 -70.99
CA GLU A 285 11.31 51.06 -72.13
C GLU A 285 10.59 50.81 -73.46
N ASN A 286 9.87 49.69 -73.58
CA ASN A 286 9.03 49.42 -74.75
C ASN A 286 7.91 50.44 -74.93
N ILE A 287 7.26 50.87 -73.85
CA ILE A 287 6.25 51.94 -73.89
C ILE A 287 6.89 53.24 -74.37
N LYS A 288 8.03 53.64 -73.80
CA LYS A 288 8.76 54.84 -74.20
C LYS A 288 9.17 54.83 -75.67
N ASN A 289 9.55 53.66 -76.20
CA ASN A 289 9.84 53.50 -77.62
C ASN A 289 8.58 53.63 -78.49
N LYS A 290 7.45 53.05 -78.07
CA LYS A 290 6.16 53.23 -78.74
C LYS A 290 5.67 54.68 -78.70
N GLU A 291 5.84 55.39 -77.59
CA GLU A 291 5.52 56.82 -77.48
C GLU A 291 6.33 57.65 -78.46
N LYS A 292 7.64 57.39 -78.59
CA LYS A 292 8.48 58.04 -79.62
C LYS A 292 7.99 57.73 -81.04
N GLU A 293 7.56 56.50 -81.30
CA GLU A 293 7.03 56.10 -82.61
C GLU A 293 5.69 56.78 -82.92
N ILE A 294 4.79 56.87 -81.93
CA ILE A 294 3.53 57.59 -82.03
C ILE A 294 3.81 59.08 -82.30
N ALA A 295 4.72 59.71 -81.55
CA ALA A 295 5.09 61.11 -81.76
C ALA A 295 5.61 61.37 -83.18
N ARG A 296 6.42 60.45 -83.74
CA ARG A 296 6.86 60.53 -85.15
C ARG A 296 5.68 60.42 -86.12
N LYS A 297 4.75 59.49 -85.89
CA LYS A 297 3.56 59.31 -86.72
C LYS A 297 2.62 60.52 -86.65
N GLU A 298 2.45 61.11 -85.48
CA GLU A 298 1.70 62.35 -85.30
C GLU A 298 2.33 63.52 -86.07
N GLU A 299 3.65 63.63 -86.06
CA GLU A 299 4.37 64.66 -86.83
C GLU A 299 4.18 64.48 -88.34
N GLU A 300 4.22 63.23 -88.82
CA GLU A 300 3.95 62.89 -90.22
C GLU A 300 2.50 63.20 -90.61
N ILE A 301 1.53 62.87 -89.75
CA ILE A 301 0.13 63.24 -89.94
C ILE A 301 -0.03 64.77 -89.98
N ARG A 302 0.60 65.51 -89.07
CA ARG A 302 0.60 66.98 -89.07
C ARG A 302 1.19 67.56 -90.37
N LYS A 303 2.22 66.92 -90.93
CA LYS A 303 2.77 67.32 -92.24
C LYS A 303 1.76 67.07 -93.37
N ARG A 304 1.13 65.89 -93.41
CA ARG A 304 0.10 65.55 -94.40
C ARG A 304 -1.12 66.46 -94.31
N ILE A 305 -1.55 66.83 -93.10
CA ILE A 305 -2.65 67.79 -92.90
C ILE A 305 -2.28 69.14 -93.54
N ARG A 306 -1.07 69.65 -93.31
CA ARG A 306 -0.59 70.90 -93.95
C ARG A 306 -0.58 70.81 -95.48
N GLU A 307 -0.11 69.68 -96.03
CA GLU A 307 -0.13 69.45 -97.48
C GLU A 307 -1.56 69.40 -98.03
N ILE A 308 -2.51 68.82 -97.28
CA ILE A 308 -3.93 68.82 -97.66
C ILE A 308 -4.49 70.23 -97.61
N GLU A 309 -4.25 71.00 -96.55
CA GLU A 309 -4.70 72.40 -96.44
C GLU A 309 -4.15 73.27 -97.58
N GLU A 310 -2.89 73.07 -97.98
CA GLU A 310 -2.28 73.78 -99.10
C GLU A 310 -2.96 73.42 -100.43
N LYS A 311 -3.19 72.13 -100.67
CA LYS A 311 -3.96 71.66 -101.84
C LYS A 311 -5.40 72.15 -101.83
N GLU A 312 -6.04 72.24 -100.67
CA GLU A 312 -7.39 72.80 -100.54
C GLU A 312 -7.40 74.29 -100.91
N ARG A 313 -6.40 75.08 -100.49
CA ARG A 313 -6.24 76.47 -100.93
C ARG A 313 -6.00 76.57 -102.43
N GLU A 314 -5.17 75.69 -103.01
CA GLU A 314 -4.97 75.64 -104.46
C GLU A 314 -6.27 75.33 -105.21
N ILE A 315 -7.03 74.33 -104.75
CA ILE A 315 -8.34 74.00 -105.31
C ILE A 315 -9.31 75.18 -105.18
N GLN A 316 -9.29 75.89 -104.05
CA GLN A 316 -10.12 77.07 -103.83
C GLN A 316 -9.73 78.20 -104.79
N ASN A 317 -8.45 78.46 -104.99
CA ASN A 317 -7.94 79.43 -105.97
C ASN A 317 -8.30 79.03 -107.40
N LEU A 318 -8.18 77.75 -107.75
CA LEU A 318 -8.60 77.22 -109.05
C LEU A 318 -10.11 77.34 -109.24
N ARG A 319 -10.91 77.11 -108.20
CA ARG A 319 -12.36 77.36 -108.23
C ARG A 319 -12.69 78.82 -108.47
N ILE A 320 -12.00 79.76 -107.81
CA ILE A 320 -12.18 81.20 -108.03
C ILE A 320 -11.81 81.57 -109.49
N LYS A 321 -10.70 81.04 -110.00
CA LYS A 321 -10.30 81.23 -111.41
C LYS A 321 -11.35 80.66 -112.37
N LEU A 322 -11.82 79.43 -112.12
CA LEU A 322 -12.87 78.80 -112.92
C LEU A 322 -14.18 79.58 -112.86
N ASP A 323 -14.54 80.15 -111.70
CA ASP A 323 -15.76 80.95 -111.55
C ASP A 323 -15.64 82.29 -112.28
N ASN A 324 -14.46 82.91 -112.26
CA ASN A 324 -14.16 84.09 -113.07
C ASN A 324 -14.20 83.79 -114.57
N GLU A 325 -13.62 82.66 -115.01
CA GLU A 325 -13.71 82.20 -116.39
C GLU A 325 -15.15 81.87 -116.79
N ARG A 326 -15.94 81.25 -115.90
CA ARG A 326 -17.37 81.01 -116.10
C ARG A 326 -18.15 82.30 -116.18
N ARG A 327 -17.83 83.34 -115.42
CA ARG A 327 -18.43 84.67 -115.53
C ARG A 327 -18.09 85.33 -116.86
N LEU A 328 -16.83 85.27 -117.29
CA LEU A 328 -16.38 85.77 -118.59
C LEU A 328 -17.05 85.01 -119.74
N LEU A 329 -17.18 83.69 -119.62
CA LEU A 329 -17.92 82.82 -120.54
C LEU A 329 -19.41 83.11 -120.49
N ALA A 330 -19.99 83.47 -119.35
CA ALA A 330 -21.38 83.86 -119.22
C ALA A 330 -21.65 85.23 -119.85
N GLU A 331 -20.72 86.18 -119.76
CA GLU A 331 -20.76 87.45 -120.51
C GLU A 331 -20.64 87.20 -122.01
N LYS A 332 -19.64 86.42 -122.44
CA LYS A 332 -19.52 85.98 -123.84
C LYS A 332 -20.74 85.18 -124.29
N SER A 333 -21.36 84.38 -123.42
CA SER A 333 -22.60 83.64 -123.69
C SER A 333 -23.82 84.56 -123.73
N LYS A 334 -23.86 85.67 -122.99
CA LYS A 334 -24.88 86.72 -123.13
C LYS A 334 -24.73 87.49 -124.44
N GLU A 335 -23.49 87.76 -124.85
CA GLU A 335 -23.15 88.33 -126.17
C GLU A 335 -23.56 87.39 -127.30
N ILE A 336 -23.19 86.11 -127.17
CA ILE A 336 -23.59 85.04 -128.09
C ILE A 336 -25.10 84.82 -128.04
N LYS A 337 -25.79 84.93 -126.90
CA LYS A 337 -27.26 84.85 -126.82
C LYS A 337 -27.95 86.02 -127.52
N ARG A 338 -27.40 87.23 -127.50
CA ARG A 338 -27.91 88.35 -128.33
C ARG A 338 -27.78 88.06 -129.82
N LEU A 339 -26.67 87.43 -130.22
CA LEU A 339 -26.44 86.98 -131.60
C LEU A 339 -27.30 85.74 -131.96
N LEU A 340 -27.52 84.84 -131.00
CA LEU A 340 -28.34 83.63 -131.14
C LEU A 340 -29.84 83.95 -131.11
N GLU A 341 -30.33 85.03 -130.50
CA GLU A 341 -31.74 85.42 -130.57
C GLU A 341 -32.13 85.79 -132.02
N VAL A 342 -31.15 86.27 -132.80
CA VAL A 342 -31.29 86.58 -134.23
C VAL A 342 -31.18 85.32 -135.11
N GLU A 343 -30.42 84.30 -134.70
CA GLU A 343 -30.32 83.01 -135.40
C GLU A 343 -31.37 81.97 -134.95
N LYS A 344 -31.92 82.10 -133.73
CA LYS A 344 -32.97 81.23 -133.15
C LYS A 344 -34.32 81.38 -133.84
N SER A 345 -34.59 82.49 -134.52
CA SER A 345 -35.79 82.59 -135.36
C SER A 345 -35.64 81.83 -136.69
N LYS A 346 -34.45 81.30 -137.01
CA LYS A 346 -34.17 80.60 -138.29
C LYS A 346 -33.76 79.14 -138.12
N ILE A 347 -33.31 78.71 -136.95
CA ILE A 347 -32.74 77.35 -136.75
C ILE A 347 -33.31 76.73 -135.46
N ALA A 348 -34.62 76.50 -135.41
CA ALA A 348 -35.23 75.56 -134.45
C ALA A 348 -36.56 74.96 -134.93
N GLU A 349 -36.86 75.10 -136.23
CA GLU A 349 -37.85 74.30 -136.97
C GLU A 349 -37.26 72.91 -137.36
N GLN A 350 -36.08 72.54 -136.84
CA GLN A 350 -35.28 71.41 -137.32
C GLN A 350 -34.80 70.39 -136.28
N ILE A 351 -35.09 70.54 -134.98
CA ILE A 351 -34.58 69.58 -133.98
C ILE A 351 -35.66 69.19 -132.97
N GLU A 352 -36.82 68.75 -133.48
CA GLU A 352 -37.76 67.87 -132.77
C GLU A 352 -37.40 66.38 -132.99
N ARG A 353 -36.13 66.12 -133.30
CA ARG A 353 -35.55 64.78 -133.43
C ARG A 353 -34.23 64.79 -132.70
N LYS A 354 -34.25 64.45 -131.40
CA LYS A 354 -33.29 63.52 -130.76
C LYS A 354 -33.23 63.66 -129.22
N TYR A 355 -33.72 62.62 -128.56
CA TYR A 355 -33.41 62.14 -127.20
C TYR A 355 -34.21 62.67 -126.00
N LYS A 356 -35.23 61.87 -125.63
CA LYS A 356 -35.76 61.73 -124.27
C LYS A 356 -35.37 60.36 -123.68
N ASP A 357 -34.17 59.87 -123.98
CA ASP A 357 -33.66 58.56 -123.50
C ASP A 357 -32.44 58.70 -122.58
N SER A 358 -32.61 59.33 -121.42
CA SER A 358 -31.54 59.33 -120.40
C SER A 358 -32.06 59.24 -118.95
N PHE A 359 -33.28 58.76 -118.73
CA PHE A 359 -33.82 58.54 -117.38
C PHE A 359 -33.75 57.08 -116.91
N GLU A 360 -33.49 56.11 -117.79
CA GLU A 360 -33.43 54.69 -117.40
C GLU A 360 -32.08 54.26 -116.80
N LYS A 361 -30.99 55.02 -117.00
CA LYS A 361 -29.65 54.66 -116.47
C LYS A 361 -29.46 54.83 -114.96
N LYS A 362 -30.33 55.57 -114.26
CA LYS A 362 -30.24 55.75 -112.78
C LYS A 362 -31.02 54.71 -111.97
N LEU A 363 -31.90 53.93 -112.63
CA LEU A 363 -32.72 52.90 -111.97
C LEU A 363 -31.99 51.55 -111.83
N GLU A 364 -30.98 51.29 -112.68
CA GLU A 364 -30.19 50.06 -112.68
C GLU A 364 -29.10 50.04 -111.57
N ASP A 365 -28.47 51.17 -111.27
CA ASP A 365 -27.38 51.26 -110.27
C ASP A 365 -27.85 51.12 -108.81
N LEU A 366 -29.13 51.38 -108.53
CA LEU A 366 -29.73 51.17 -107.21
C LEU A 366 -30.17 49.72 -106.97
N ARG A 367 -30.42 48.94 -108.03
CA ARG A 367 -30.75 47.51 -107.91
C ARG A 367 -29.53 46.65 -107.58
N LYS A 368 -28.34 46.95 -108.12
CA LYS A 368 -27.09 46.23 -107.81
C LYS A 368 -26.59 46.40 -106.38
N LYS A 369 -26.88 47.52 -105.70
CA LYS A 369 -26.51 47.70 -104.28
C LYS A 369 -27.39 46.91 -103.32
N LEU A 370 -28.64 46.61 -103.68
CA LEU A 370 -29.59 45.87 -102.85
C LEU A 370 -29.28 44.35 -102.81
N GLU A 371 -28.58 43.84 -103.81
CA GLU A 371 -28.25 42.42 -103.96
C GLU A 371 -27.05 41.99 -103.09
N GLY A 372 -26.10 42.90 -102.85
CA GLY A 372 -24.95 42.67 -101.97
C GLY A 372 -25.28 42.59 -100.48
N TYR A 373 -26.33 43.30 -100.01
CA TYR A 373 -26.78 43.23 -98.61
C TYR A 373 -27.50 41.91 -98.28
N LYS A 374 -28.16 41.27 -99.26
CA LYS A 374 -28.83 39.96 -99.08
C LYS A 374 -27.86 38.77 -98.99
N VAL A 375 -26.65 38.89 -99.54
CA VAL A 375 -25.61 37.84 -99.43
C VAL A 375 -24.96 37.89 -98.04
N ARG A 376 -24.60 39.09 -97.56
CA ARG A 376 -24.06 39.31 -96.21
C ARG A 376 -25.02 38.87 -95.10
N GLU A 377 -26.33 39.09 -95.29
CA GLU A 377 -27.36 38.63 -94.35
C GLU A 377 -27.44 37.09 -94.24
N LYS A 378 -27.22 36.37 -95.36
CA LYS A 378 -27.21 34.89 -95.38
C LYS A 378 -25.94 34.30 -94.76
N GLU A 379 -24.79 34.95 -94.91
CA GLU A 379 -23.53 34.56 -94.27
C GLU A 379 -23.61 34.74 -92.74
N LEU A 380 -24.06 35.91 -92.29
CA LEU A 380 -24.28 36.19 -90.87
C LEU A 380 -25.24 35.20 -90.20
N LYS A 381 -26.30 34.75 -90.90
CA LYS A 381 -27.22 33.72 -90.39
C LYS A 381 -26.55 32.36 -90.19
N ARG A 382 -25.66 31.96 -91.11
CA ARG A 382 -24.91 30.69 -90.99
C ARG A 382 -23.92 30.73 -89.84
N ASP A 383 -23.24 31.86 -89.64
CA ASP A 383 -22.30 32.04 -88.54
C ASP A 383 -23.01 32.01 -87.19
N ILE A 384 -24.20 32.62 -87.08
CA ILE A 384 -25.04 32.55 -85.88
C ILE A 384 -25.48 31.10 -85.59
N ASP A 385 -25.85 30.32 -86.60
CA ASP A 385 -26.24 28.91 -86.41
C ASP A 385 -25.05 28.02 -85.99
N LEU A 386 -23.85 28.30 -86.49
CA LEU A 386 -22.61 27.63 -86.06
C LEU A 386 -22.26 27.99 -84.61
N LEU A 387 -22.39 29.27 -84.23
CA LEU A 387 -22.15 29.72 -82.86
C LEU A 387 -23.15 29.11 -81.87
N LYS A 388 -24.43 28.99 -82.23
CA LYS A 388 -25.45 28.30 -81.40
C LYS A 388 -25.18 26.81 -81.21
N LYS A 389 -24.62 26.13 -82.23
CA LYS A 389 -24.17 24.74 -82.08
C LYS A 389 -22.99 24.65 -81.12
N ARG A 390 -22.03 25.58 -81.22
CA ARG A 390 -20.87 25.63 -80.33
C ARG A 390 -21.24 25.95 -78.89
N GLU A 391 -22.21 26.84 -78.68
CA GLU A 391 -22.79 27.16 -77.38
C GLU A 391 -23.40 25.91 -76.72
N LYS A 392 -24.21 25.13 -77.45
CA LYS A 392 -24.77 23.86 -76.95
C LYS A 392 -23.71 22.78 -76.64
N GLU A 393 -22.61 22.74 -77.39
CA GLU A 393 -21.49 21.85 -77.10
C GLU A 393 -20.80 22.25 -75.78
N LEU A 394 -20.54 23.54 -75.61
CA LEU A 394 -19.93 24.11 -74.40
C LEU A 394 -20.83 23.91 -73.17
N GLU A 395 -22.14 24.07 -73.30
CA GLU A 395 -23.10 23.79 -72.22
C GLU A 395 -23.03 22.33 -71.76
N LYS A 396 -22.93 21.37 -72.70
CA LYS A 396 -22.76 19.94 -72.37
C LYS A 396 -21.42 19.66 -71.69
N GLU A 397 -20.38 20.39 -72.07
CA GLU A 397 -19.06 20.28 -71.45
C GLU A 397 -19.07 20.84 -70.03
N ILE A 398 -19.71 22.00 -69.81
CA ILE A 398 -19.91 22.60 -68.49
C ILE A 398 -20.70 21.66 -67.58
N GLU A 399 -21.75 21.00 -68.08
CA GLU A 399 -22.53 20.03 -67.29
C GLU A 399 -21.67 18.82 -66.87
N LYS A 400 -20.77 18.33 -67.74
CA LYS A 400 -19.80 17.27 -67.40
C LYS A 400 -18.77 17.72 -66.37
N TYR A 401 -18.32 18.98 -66.43
CA TYR A 401 -17.40 19.51 -65.40
C TYR A 401 -18.12 19.68 -64.06
N ARG A 402 -19.38 20.12 -64.06
CA ARG A 402 -20.21 20.20 -62.84
C ARG A 402 -20.53 18.85 -62.21
N SER A 403 -20.63 17.77 -63.00
CA SER A 403 -20.78 16.42 -62.43
C SER A 403 -19.48 15.94 -61.78
N LYS A 404 -18.33 16.20 -62.43
CA LYS A 404 -17.00 15.88 -61.87
C LYS A 404 -16.68 16.70 -60.62
N GLU A 405 -17.10 17.96 -60.56
CA GLU A 405 -16.95 18.82 -59.40
C GLU A 405 -17.73 18.26 -58.19
N ARG A 406 -18.96 17.76 -58.41
CA ARG A 406 -19.74 17.06 -57.37
C ARG A 406 -19.08 15.77 -56.90
N GLU A 407 -18.51 14.97 -57.81
CA GLU A 407 -17.76 13.77 -57.44
C GLU A 407 -16.49 14.11 -56.62
N LEU A 408 -15.80 15.20 -56.98
CA LEU A 408 -14.66 15.73 -56.21
C LEU A 408 -15.08 16.18 -54.81
N GLU A 409 -16.19 16.90 -54.65
CA GLU A 409 -16.71 17.30 -53.34
C GLU A 409 -17.07 16.09 -52.45
N GLU A 410 -17.64 15.04 -53.03
CA GLU A 410 -17.93 13.80 -52.29
C GLU A 410 -16.66 13.07 -51.86
N LEU A 411 -15.65 13.03 -52.73
CA LEU A 411 -14.33 12.48 -52.41
C LEU A 411 -13.62 13.29 -51.33
N GLU A 412 -13.69 14.62 -51.38
CA GLU A 412 -13.13 15.49 -50.34
C GLU A 412 -13.80 15.26 -48.98
N LYS A 413 -15.13 15.12 -48.94
CA LYS A 413 -15.86 14.76 -47.72
C LYS A 413 -15.46 13.38 -47.20
N ARG A 414 -15.19 12.43 -48.09
CA ARG A 414 -14.72 11.08 -47.71
C ARG A 414 -13.30 11.11 -47.15
N ILE A 415 -12.38 11.81 -47.81
CA ILE A 415 -11.02 12.06 -47.31
C ILE A 415 -11.04 12.77 -45.96
N GLY A 416 -11.95 13.73 -45.76
CA GLY A 416 -12.13 14.42 -44.47
C GLY A 416 -12.52 13.45 -43.35
N ARG A 417 -13.45 12.52 -43.62
CA ARG A 417 -13.84 11.48 -42.66
C ARG A 417 -12.71 10.51 -42.35
N GLU A 418 -12.00 10.05 -43.38
CA GLU A 418 -10.86 9.12 -43.23
C GLU A 418 -9.70 9.77 -42.46
N LYS A 419 -9.42 11.07 -42.69
CA LYS A 419 -8.42 11.83 -41.91
C LYS A 419 -8.78 11.93 -40.42
N GLU A 420 -10.05 12.16 -40.11
CA GLU A 420 -10.51 12.22 -38.72
C GLU A 420 -10.43 10.85 -38.03
N GLU A 421 -10.71 9.77 -38.77
CA GLU A 421 -10.55 8.41 -38.29
C GLU A 421 -9.08 8.05 -38.04
N ILE A 422 -8.18 8.42 -38.97
CA ILE A 422 -6.72 8.27 -38.80
C ILE A 422 -6.25 9.03 -37.56
N ARG A 423 -6.69 10.27 -37.36
CA ARG A 423 -6.33 11.07 -36.19
C ARG A 423 -6.75 10.40 -34.88
N ARG A 424 -7.96 9.85 -34.81
CA ARG A 424 -8.42 9.09 -33.62
C ARG A 424 -7.57 7.85 -33.37
N LEU A 425 -7.22 7.12 -34.42
CA LEU A 425 -6.35 5.94 -34.32
C LEU A 425 -4.93 6.32 -33.87
N GLU A 426 -4.38 7.44 -34.34
CA GLU A 426 -3.08 7.96 -33.89
C GLU A 426 -3.10 8.35 -32.40
N GLU A 427 -4.18 8.98 -31.94
CA GLU A 427 -4.38 9.29 -30.51
C GLU A 427 -4.46 8.01 -29.68
N GLU A 428 -5.18 6.98 -30.15
CA GLU A 428 -5.27 5.69 -29.47
C GLU A 428 -3.92 4.95 -29.44
N ILE A 429 -3.18 4.98 -30.55
CA ILE A 429 -1.82 4.41 -30.63
C ILE A 429 -0.90 5.12 -29.64
N ASN A 430 -0.94 6.45 -29.55
CA ASN A 430 -0.09 7.21 -28.62
C ASN A 430 -0.39 6.85 -27.15
N VAL A 431 -1.67 6.66 -26.79
CA VAL A 431 -2.04 6.18 -25.45
C VAL A 431 -1.50 4.76 -25.22
N LYS A 432 -1.63 3.86 -26.20
CA LYS A 432 -1.11 2.48 -26.09
C LYS A 432 0.42 2.45 -25.99
N SER A 433 1.14 3.31 -26.71
CA SER A 433 2.60 3.42 -26.62
C SER A 433 3.06 3.87 -25.23
N LYS A 434 2.37 4.82 -24.59
CA LYS A 434 2.66 5.23 -23.21
C LYS A 434 2.44 4.10 -22.21
N LEU A 435 1.35 3.35 -22.36
CA LEU A 435 1.08 2.18 -21.51
C LEU A 435 2.15 1.09 -21.71
N LEU A 436 2.62 0.88 -22.93
CA LEU A 436 3.69 -0.06 -23.23
C LEU A 436 4.99 0.34 -22.53
N GLU A 437 5.36 1.62 -22.57
CA GLU A 437 6.56 2.14 -21.90
C GLU A 437 6.48 1.97 -20.36
N GLU A 438 5.31 2.19 -19.76
CA GLU A 438 5.09 1.90 -18.34
C GLU A 438 5.24 0.41 -18.01
N ILE A 439 4.77 -0.48 -18.88
CA ILE A 439 4.90 -1.93 -18.70
C ILE A 439 6.37 -2.34 -18.81
N GLU A 440 7.10 -1.87 -19.82
CA GLU A 440 8.53 -2.16 -19.99
C GLU A 440 9.37 -1.68 -18.81
N ASN A 441 9.05 -0.52 -18.24
CA ASN A 441 9.71 -0.01 -17.04
C ASN A 441 9.45 -0.90 -15.83
N LYS A 442 8.20 -1.35 -15.64
CA LYS A 442 7.85 -2.31 -14.59
C LYS A 442 8.53 -3.66 -14.78
N GLU A 443 8.64 -4.16 -16.01
CA GLU A 443 9.37 -5.39 -16.30
C GLU A 443 10.86 -5.26 -15.94
N ARG A 444 11.50 -4.14 -16.27
CA ARG A 444 12.89 -3.87 -15.86
C ARG A 444 13.06 -3.88 -14.34
N GLU A 445 12.12 -3.27 -13.61
CA GLU A 445 12.13 -3.32 -12.14
C GLU A 445 11.97 -4.74 -11.59
N ILE A 446 11.08 -5.54 -12.17
CA ILE A 446 10.86 -6.94 -11.79
C ILE A 446 12.13 -7.75 -12.02
N ILE A 447 12.76 -7.63 -13.19
CA ILE A 447 14.03 -8.30 -13.51
C ILE A 447 15.12 -7.93 -12.50
N GLN A 448 15.20 -6.66 -12.10
CA GLN A 448 16.17 -6.23 -11.09
C GLN A 448 15.86 -6.83 -9.71
N LYS A 449 14.58 -6.90 -9.31
CA LYS A 449 14.15 -7.55 -8.07
C LYS A 449 14.45 -9.05 -8.07
N GLU A 450 14.25 -9.73 -9.19
CA GLU A 450 14.58 -11.16 -9.34
C GLU A 450 16.09 -11.40 -9.21
N LYS A 451 16.94 -10.58 -9.85
CA LYS A 451 18.40 -10.68 -9.68
C LYS A 451 18.81 -10.49 -8.21
N ASN A 452 18.21 -9.53 -7.52
CA ASN A 452 18.47 -9.30 -6.09
C ASN A 452 18.01 -10.50 -5.24
N LEU A 453 16.86 -11.08 -5.55
CA LEU A 453 16.33 -12.26 -4.85
C LEU A 453 17.24 -13.47 -5.04
N GLN A 454 17.68 -13.75 -6.27
CA GLN A 454 18.64 -14.81 -6.56
C GLN A 454 19.97 -14.62 -5.81
N ALA A 455 20.47 -13.38 -5.72
CA ALA A 455 21.67 -13.09 -4.94
C ALA A 455 21.45 -13.35 -3.44
N MET A 456 20.26 -13.05 -2.93
CA MET A 456 19.89 -13.30 -1.54
C MET A 456 19.71 -14.80 -1.24
N GLU A 457 19.10 -15.57 -2.14
CA GLU A 457 19.00 -17.03 -2.05
C GLU A 457 20.37 -17.70 -2.05
N ARG A 458 21.31 -17.24 -2.90
CA ARG A 458 22.69 -17.75 -2.89
C ARG A 458 23.37 -17.50 -1.54
N ARG A 459 23.16 -16.33 -0.93
CA ARG A 459 23.67 -16.01 0.41
C ARG A 459 23.03 -16.85 1.52
N LEU A 460 21.74 -17.15 1.40
CA LEU A 460 21.05 -18.04 2.33
C LEU A 460 21.58 -19.46 2.22
N LYS A 461 21.70 -20.00 1.01
CA LYS A 461 22.29 -21.34 0.77
C LYS A 461 23.73 -21.43 1.27
N SER A 462 24.54 -20.38 1.13
CA SER A 462 25.90 -20.38 1.70
C SER A 462 25.89 -20.37 3.23
N LYS A 463 24.98 -19.61 3.86
CA LYS A 463 24.83 -19.57 5.31
C LYS A 463 24.28 -20.88 5.88
N GLU A 464 23.33 -21.51 5.20
CA GLU A 464 22.81 -22.83 5.56
C GLU A 464 23.92 -23.88 5.56
N ARG A 465 24.77 -23.89 4.53
CA ARG A 465 25.95 -24.77 4.49
C ARG A 465 26.90 -24.51 5.66
N GLU A 466 27.19 -23.25 5.96
CA GLU A 466 28.05 -22.89 7.09
C GLU A 466 27.45 -23.32 8.44
N LEU A 467 26.12 -23.23 8.60
CA LEU A 467 25.42 -23.68 9.80
C LEU A 467 25.43 -25.20 9.93
N ILE A 468 25.25 -25.93 8.83
CA ILE A 468 25.34 -27.41 8.80
C ILE A 468 26.77 -27.84 9.20
N GLU A 469 27.80 -27.22 8.63
CA GLU A 469 29.20 -27.51 9.00
C GLU A 469 29.46 -27.25 10.49
N LYS A 470 28.96 -26.13 11.03
CA LYS A 470 29.06 -25.82 12.47
C LYS A 470 28.29 -26.79 13.35
N GLU A 471 27.13 -27.26 12.89
CA GLU A 471 26.34 -28.27 13.62
C GLU A 471 27.05 -29.61 13.64
N GLU A 472 27.66 -30.03 12.52
CA GLU A 472 28.48 -31.24 12.45
C GLU A 472 29.73 -31.14 13.33
N GLU A 473 30.39 -29.98 13.36
CA GLU A 473 31.52 -29.70 14.25
C GLU A 473 31.11 -29.77 15.73
N LEU A 474 29.96 -29.17 16.08
CA LEU A 474 29.36 -29.27 17.42
C LEU A 474 28.99 -30.72 17.80
N LYS A 475 28.44 -31.50 16.87
CA LYS A 475 28.14 -32.93 17.07
C LYS A 475 29.42 -33.73 17.31
N ARG A 476 30.50 -33.46 16.56
CA ARG A 476 31.81 -34.09 16.80
C ARG A 476 32.37 -33.74 18.17
N LEU A 477 32.33 -32.46 18.56
CA LEU A 477 32.77 -32.01 19.89
C LEU A 477 31.92 -32.60 21.01
N LEU A 478 30.62 -32.80 20.79
CA LEU A 478 29.74 -33.50 21.73
C LEU A 478 30.15 -34.97 21.90
N ILE A 479 30.39 -35.67 20.78
CA ILE A 479 30.83 -37.07 20.76
C ILE A 479 32.20 -37.23 21.46
N GLU A 480 33.13 -36.28 21.26
CA GLU A 480 34.43 -36.27 21.95
C GLU A 480 34.29 -35.98 23.45
N SER A 481 33.27 -35.23 23.87
CA SER A 481 33.02 -34.90 25.29
C SER A 481 32.25 -35.98 26.07
N SER A 482 31.58 -36.92 25.38
CA SER A 482 30.77 -37.97 25.99
C SER A 482 31.44 -39.34 25.94
N THR A 483 32.46 -39.56 26.77
CA THR A 483 32.91 -40.92 27.11
C THR A 483 32.03 -41.51 28.21
N GLN A 484 30.98 -42.25 27.84
CA GLN A 484 30.48 -43.43 28.57
C GLN A 484 29.52 -44.25 27.68
N PRO A 485 29.53 -45.61 27.76
CA PRO A 485 28.95 -46.46 26.71
C PRO A 485 27.55 -47.02 27.02
N ALA A 486 26.90 -47.45 25.93
CA ALA A 486 25.87 -48.50 25.76
C ALA A 486 24.40 -48.04 25.55
N PRO A 487 23.55 -48.83 24.86
CA PRO A 487 23.81 -49.94 23.94
C PRO A 487 23.17 -49.75 22.54
N GLN A 488 23.68 -50.53 21.58
CA GLN A 488 23.17 -50.66 20.23
C GLN A 488 21.78 -51.28 20.20
N THR A 489 20.91 -50.80 19.31
CA THR A 489 19.86 -51.64 18.73
C THR A 489 19.65 -51.23 17.27
N SER A 490 20.07 -52.15 16.39
CA SER A 490 19.63 -52.39 15.01
C SER A 490 19.52 -51.20 14.04
N LEU A 491 20.57 -51.07 13.22
CA LEU A 491 20.51 -50.55 11.85
C LEU A 491 20.26 -51.75 10.91
N GLU A 492 19.08 -51.81 10.28
CA GLU A 492 18.86 -52.34 8.92
C GLU A 492 17.36 -52.33 8.61
N GLU A 493 16.90 -51.22 8.04
CA GLU A 493 15.85 -51.15 7.01
C GLU A 493 15.99 -49.77 6.35
N ILE A 494 17.01 -49.65 5.50
CA ILE A 494 17.19 -48.51 4.60
C ILE A 494 16.63 -48.97 3.25
N GLU A 495 15.32 -48.78 3.08
CA GLU A 495 14.70 -48.74 1.77
C GLU A 495 13.59 -47.69 1.77
N VAL A 496 13.89 -46.58 1.10
CA VAL A 496 12.97 -45.61 0.47
C VAL A 496 11.78 -45.18 1.33
N LYS A 497 11.96 -44.11 2.12
CA LYS A 497 10.95 -43.06 2.22
C LYS A 497 11.63 -41.71 2.16
N GLU A 498 11.44 -41.09 1.00
CA GLU A 498 11.70 -39.69 0.73
C GLU A 498 11.20 -38.82 1.88
N GLU A 499 11.93 -37.72 2.11
CA GLU A 499 11.49 -36.61 2.91
C GLU A 499 10.07 -36.22 2.49
N GLU A 500 9.06 -36.61 3.28
CA GLU A 500 7.78 -35.90 3.31
C GLU A 500 8.08 -34.51 3.86
N LYS A 501 8.48 -33.61 2.95
CA LYS A 501 8.11 -32.21 3.03
C LYS A 501 6.63 -32.21 3.38
N LYS A 502 6.28 -31.81 4.61
CA LYS A 502 4.90 -31.49 4.95
C LYS A 502 4.47 -30.35 4.03
N ALA A 503 3.91 -30.70 2.88
CA ALA A 503 3.16 -29.80 2.05
C ALA A 503 2.05 -29.24 2.94
N PHE A 504 2.09 -27.94 3.18
CA PHE A 504 1.00 -27.22 3.82
C PHE A 504 -0.29 -27.58 3.07
N THR A 505 -1.15 -28.38 3.69
CA THR A 505 -2.40 -28.81 3.07
C THR A 505 -3.50 -27.95 3.67
N LEU A 506 -4.24 -27.21 2.82
CA LEU A 506 -5.32 -26.32 3.26
C LEU A 506 -6.38 -27.02 4.13
N SER A 507 -6.43 -28.35 4.06
CA SER A 507 -7.31 -29.25 4.83
C SER A 507 -7.06 -29.26 6.34
N ASP A 508 -5.88 -28.85 6.81
CA ASP A 508 -5.54 -28.86 8.24
C ASP A 508 -6.09 -27.64 9.01
N ILE A 509 -6.72 -26.69 8.31
CA ILE A 509 -7.27 -25.46 8.87
C ILE A 509 -8.77 -25.65 9.15
N GLU A 510 -9.16 -25.60 10.43
CA GLU A 510 -10.56 -25.74 10.87
C GLU A 510 -11.46 -24.57 10.40
N ASN A 511 -10.91 -23.36 10.24
CA ASN A 511 -11.64 -22.19 9.78
C ASN A 511 -11.80 -22.18 8.25
N PRO A 512 -12.89 -21.62 7.69
CA PRO A 512 -13.01 -21.37 6.25
C PRO A 512 -11.81 -20.58 5.72
N ALA A 513 -11.09 -21.16 4.75
CA ALA A 513 -9.84 -20.64 4.25
C ALA A 513 -9.70 -20.77 2.72
N ALA A 514 -9.10 -19.77 2.10
CA ALA A 514 -8.80 -19.75 0.66
C ALA A 514 -7.36 -19.27 0.41
N LEU A 515 -6.68 -19.93 -0.53
CA LEU A 515 -5.36 -19.54 -1.01
C LEU A 515 -5.51 -18.64 -2.23
N ILE A 516 -4.90 -17.45 -2.17
CA ILE A 516 -5.04 -16.40 -3.18
C ILE A 516 -3.67 -16.08 -3.77
N ARG A 517 -3.58 -15.98 -5.10
CA ARG A 517 -2.39 -15.51 -5.81
C ARG A 517 -2.77 -14.37 -6.74
N LYS A 518 -2.13 -13.20 -6.57
CA LYS A 518 -2.41 -11.99 -7.36
C LYS A 518 -3.91 -11.62 -7.39
N GLY A 519 -4.63 -11.84 -6.28
CA GLY A 519 -6.07 -11.58 -6.17
C GLY A 519 -7.00 -12.67 -6.70
N MET A 520 -6.47 -13.76 -7.25
CA MET A 520 -7.22 -14.90 -7.78
C MET A 520 -7.16 -16.08 -6.81
N ILE A 521 -8.27 -16.77 -6.59
CA ILE A 521 -8.32 -17.94 -5.72
C ILE A 521 -7.67 -19.13 -6.44
N CYS A 522 -6.63 -19.70 -5.84
CA CYS A 522 -5.93 -20.89 -6.34
C CYS A 522 -6.50 -22.16 -5.72
N GLU A 523 -6.86 -22.10 -4.43
CA GLU A 523 -7.36 -23.25 -3.69
C GLU A 523 -8.28 -22.78 -2.55
N ALA A 524 -9.21 -23.62 -2.11
CA ALA A 524 -10.10 -23.34 -1.01
C ALA A 524 -10.37 -24.62 -0.21
N ASN A 525 -10.48 -24.50 1.12
CA ASN A 525 -10.84 -25.61 1.96
C ASN A 525 -12.37 -25.89 1.94
N GLU A 526 -12.76 -27.06 2.43
CA GLU A 526 -14.17 -27.46 2.47
C GLU A 526 -15.05 -26.50 3.31
N GLY A 527 -14.46 -25.84 4.33
CA GLY A 527 -15.14 -24.80 5.10
C GLY A 527 -15.52 -23.57 4.27
N PHE A 528 -14.63 -23.12 3.38
CA PHE A 528 -14.88 -22.00 2.46
C PHE A 528 -15.87 -22.36 1.35
N LEU A 529 -15.82 -23.58 0.84
CA LEU A 529 -16.81 -24.10 -0.12
C LEU A 529 -18.20 -24.16 0.51
N SER A 530 -18.30 -24.65 1.74
CA SER A 530 -19.57 -24.72 2.49
C SER A 530 -20.13 -23.34 2.81
N LEU A 531 -19.27 -22.37 3.14
CA LEU A 531 -19.66 -20.99 3.46
C LEU A 531 -20.18 -20.23 2.23
N THR A 532 -19.47 -20.32 1.10
CA THR A 532 -19.77 -19.53 -0.10
C THR A 532 -20.74 -20.24 -1.06
N GLY A 533 -20.94 -21.54 -0.89
CA GLY A 533 -21.84 -22.36 -1.70
C GLY A 533 -21.36 -22.63 -3.13
N PHE A 534 -20.25 -22.04 -3.56
CA PHE A 534 -19.66 -22.27 -4.88
C PHE A 534 -18.92 -23.61 -4.92
N SER A 535 -18.90 -24.24 -6.09
CA SER A 535 -18.09 -25.44 -6.28
C SER A 535 -16.60 -25.08 -6.38
N ARG A 536 -15.73 -26.05 -6.09
CA ARG A 536 -14.27 -25.87 -6.19
C ARG A 536 -13.85 -25.38 -7.58
N GLU A 537 -14.47 -25.91 -8.63
CA GLU A 537 -14.18 -25.55 -10.03
C GLU A 537 -14.61 -24.12 -10.38
N GLU A 538 -15.67 -23.60 -9.74
CA GLU A 538 -16.15 -22.22 -9.95
C GLU A 538 -15.35 -21.17 -9.19
N LEU A 539 -14.66 -21.57 -8.10
CA LEU A 539 -13.85 -20.68 -7.29
C LEU A 539 -12.41 -20.58 -7.79
N ILE A 540 -11.85 -21.67 -8.32
CA ILE A 540 -10.49 -21.65 -8.87
C ILE A 540 -10.42 -20.66 -10.03
N ASN A 541 -9.41 -19.77 -10.01
CA ASN A 541 -9.25 -18.65 -10.94
C ASN A 541 -10.39 -17.63 -10.93
N ARG A 542 -11.21 -17.59 -9.87
CA ARG A 542 -12.13 -16.48 -9.63
C ARG A 542 -11.44 -15.41 -8.80
N SER A 543 -11.77 -14.15 -9.09
CA SER A 543 -11.28 -13.02 -8.29
C SER A 543 -11.89 -13.07 -6.90
N PHE A 544 -11.06 -13.04 -5.85
CA PHE A 544 -11.55 -13.00 -4.47
C PHE A 544 -12.40 -11.75 -4.21
N PHE A 545 -12.08 -10.62 -4.87
CA PHE A 545 -12.85 -9.38 -4.77
C PHE A 545 -14.27 -9.50 -5.33
N SER A 546 -14.53 -10.46 -6.21
CA SER A 546 -15.89 -10.69 -6.74
C SER A 546 -16.85 -11.28 -5.72
N LEU A 547 -16.31 -11.81 -4.62
CA LEU A 547 -17.07 -12.38 -3.52
C LEU A 547 -17.35 -11.34 -2.42
N VAL A 548 -16.71 -10.17 -2.44
CA VAL A 548 -16.95 -9.11 -1.47
C VAL A 548 -18.09 -8.23 -1.96
N ASP A 549 -18.96 -7.80 -1.04
CA ASP A 549 -20.08 -6.91 -1.36
C ASP A 549 -19.60 -5.63 -2.08
N PRO A 550 -20.24 -5.20 -3.18
CA PRO A 550 -19.82 -4.02 -3.93
C PRO A 550 -19.74 -2.72 -3.11
N GLU A 551 -20.54 -2.57 -2.05
CA GLU A 551 -20.53 -1.38 -1.18
C GLU A 551 -19.28 -1.32 -0.29
N GLU A 552 -18.74 -2.48 0.09
CA GLU A 552 -17.57 -2.61 0.97
C GLU A 552 -16.26 -2.85 0.20
N LEU A 553 -16.36 -3.14 -1.09
CA LEU A 553 -15.24 -3.39 -2.00
C LEU A 553 -14.17 -2.27 -1.98
N PRO A 554 -14.50 -0.96 -1.97
CA PRO A 554 -13.49 0.10 -1.87
C PRO A 554 -12.72 0.07 -0.55
N ASN A 555 -13.38 -0.28 0.55
CA ASN A 555 -12.74 -0.39 1.87
C ASN A 555 -11.82 -1.60 1.92
N PHE A 556 -12.29 -2.74 1.40
CA PHE A 556 -11.50 -3.95 1.29
C PHE A 556 -10.29 -3.80 0.36
N GLN A 557 -10.42 -3.08 -0.76
CA GLN A 557 -9.29 -2.74 -1.64
C GLN A 557 -8.23 -1.89 -0.94
N ARG A 558 -8.65 -0.90 -0.14
CA ARG A 558 -7.73 -0.08 0.66
C ARG A 558 -6.98 -0.92 1.69
N TYR A 559 -7.68 -1.84 2.36
CA TYR A 559 -7.05 -2.81 3.26
C TYR A 559 -6.03 -3.69 2.53
N TYR A 560 -6.42 -4.31 1.41
CA TYR A 560 -5.56 -5.17 0.61
C TYR A 560 -4.30 -4.44 0.12
N LEU A 561 -4.45 -3.21 -0.39
CA LEU A 561 -3.32 -2.38 -0.84
C LEU A 561 -2.43 -1.90 0.31
N SER A 562 -3.00 -1.57 1.47
CA SER A 562 -2.23 -1.14 2.65
C SER A 562 -1.39 -2.29 3.19
N ARG A 563 -1.95 -3.51 3.22
CA ARG A 563 -1.26 -4.74 3.60
C ARG A 563 -0.12 -5.06 2.62
N LEU A 564 -0.34 -4.97 1.31
CA LEU A 564 0.72 -5.15 0.30
C LEU A 564 1.85 -4.12 0.42
N LYS A 565 1.56 -2.91 0.91
CA LYS A 565 2.54 -1.86 1.19
C LYS A 565 3.30 -2.07 2.52
N GLY A 566 3.03 -3.17 3.23
CA GLY A 566 3.71 -3.52 4.48
C GLY A 566 3.10 -2.89 5.74
N ALA A 567 1.89 -2.33 5.67
CA ALA A 567 1.17 -1.91 6.86
C ALA A 567 0.67 -3.13 7.64
N ASN A 568 0.91 -3.16 8.95
CA ASN A 568 0.46 -4.24 9.83
C ASN A 568 -1.03 -4.05 10.14
N VAL A 569 -1.91 -4.72 9.39
CA VAL A 569 -3.36 -4.69 9.61
C VAL A 569 -3.84 -6.12 9.82
N ASP A 570 -4.25 -6.42 11.05
CA ASP A 570 -4.47 -7.80 11.50
C ASP A 570 -5.72 -8.47 10.89
N SER A 571 -6.78 -7.71 10.62
CA SER A 571 -8.04 -8.21 10.06
C SER A 571 -8.97 -7.07 9.63
N ILE A 572 -9.93 -7.36 8.75
CA ILE A 572 -10.99 -6.43 8.33
C ILE A 572 -12.36 -7.11 8.45
N ASP A 573 -13.34 -6.37 8.95
CA ASP A 573 -14.75 -6.78 8.85
C ASP A 573 -15.24 -6.48 7.44
N ALA A 574 -15.76 -7.51 6.77
CA ALA A 574 -16.26 -7.43 5.40
C ALA A 574 -17.45 -8.35 5.19
N THR A 575 -18.31 -8.01 4.24
CA THR A 575 -19.47 -8.81 3.86
C THR A 575 -19.15 -9.60 2.59
N ILE A 576 -19.25 -10.93 2.66
CA ILE A 576 -19.09 -11.82 1.51
C ILE A 576 -20.47 -12.19 0.93
N VAL A 577 -20.57 -12.24 -0.39
CA VAL A 577 -21.75 -12.63 -1.15
C VAL A 577 -21.58 -14.08 -1.64
N ASN A 578 -22.50 -14.95 -1.26
CA ASN A 578 -22.49 -16.37 -1.67
C ASN A 578 -23.12 -16.57 -3.08
N ASN A 579 -23.12 -17.80 -3.57
CA ASN A 579 -23.69 -18.14 -4.88
C ASN A 579 -25.21 -17.90 -5.03
N LYS A 580 -25.92 -17.70 -3.91
CA LYS A 580 -27.35 -17.34 -3.85
C LYS A 580 -27.57 -15.84 -3.64
N ASN A 581 -26.53 -15.02 -3.74
CA ASN A 581 -26.54 -13.57 -3.44
C ASN A 581 -26.91 -13.21 -1.99
N GLU A 582 -26.71 -14.13 -1.04
CA GLU A 582 -26.88 -13.85 0.38
C GLU A 582 -25.62 -13.17 0.94
N LYS A 583 -25.83 -12.13 1.75
CA LYS A 583 -24.77 -11.34 2.39
C LYS A 583 -24.38 -12.00 3.72
N ILE A 584 -23.14 -12.44 3.84
CA ILE A 584 -22.58 -13.11 5.01
C ILE A 584 -21.56 -12.15 5.66
N PRO A 585 -21.83 -11.59 6.85
CA PRO A 585 -20.88 -10.75 7.55
C PRO A 585 -19.75 -11.62 8.11
N VAL A 586 -18.52 -11.32 7.72
CA VAL A 586 -17.33 -12.08 8.11
C VAL A 586 -16.18 -11.16 8.49
N LYS A 587 -15.22 -11.72 9.19
CA LYS A 587 -13.94 -11.08 9.47
C LYS A 587 -12.86 -11.79 8.68
N ILE A 588 -12.20 -11.05 7.80
CA ILE A 588 -11.20 -11.58 6.87
C ILE A 588 -9.81 -11.21 7.36
N LYS A 589 -8.98 -12.24 7.56
CA LYS A 589 -7.55 -12.11 7.86
C LYS A 589 -6.74 -12.64 6.68
N LEU A 590 -5.77 -11.85 6.20
CA LEU A 590 -4.96 -12.18 5.02
C LEU A 590 -3.47 -12.33 5.40
N ASP A 591 -3.02 -13.57 5.58
CA ASP A 591 -1.64 -13.88 5.94
C ASP A 591 -0.80 -14.24 4.72
N GLN A 592 0.45 -13.79 4.64
CA GLN A 592 1.31 -14.05 3.48
C GLN A 592 2.13 -15.32 3.70
N ILE A 593 1.98 -16.30 2.80
CA ILE A 593 2.67 -17.58 2.87
C ILE A 593 3.59 -17.73 1.65
N LYS A 594 4.80 -18.24 1.88
CA LYS A 594 5.74 -18.61 0.83
C LYS A 594 5.66 -20.11 0.62
N LEU A 595 5.18 -20.53 -0.55
CA LEU A 595 5.22 -21.91 -1.01
C LEU A 595 6.30 -22.06 -2.09
N GLU A 596 6.65 -23.28 -2.48
CA GLU A 596 7.70 -23.55 -3.48
C GLU A 596 7.44 -22.83 -4.82
N ASP A 597 6.17 -22.61 -5.16
CA ASP A 597 5.72 -21.98 -6.42
C ASP A 597 5.52 -20.45 -6.35
N GLY A 598 5.86 -19.81 -5.23
CA GLY A 598 5.84 -18.35 -5.07
C GLY A 598 5.15 -17.85 -3.80
N ILE A 599 4.81 -16.57 -3.80
CA ILE A 599 4.13 -15.89 -2.69
C ILE A 599 2.62 -15.99 -2.88
N PHE A 600 1.93 -16.51 -1.86
CA PHE A 600 0.49 -16.65 -1.79
C PHE A 600 -0.06 -15.89 -0.58
N ASP A 601 -1.32 -15.48 -0.67
CA ASP A 601 -2.08 -14.89 0.41
C ASP A 601 -3.09 -15.92 0.92
N LEU A 602 -2.97 -16.34 2.18
CA LEU A 602 -3.96 -17.16 2.86
C LEU A 602 -5.04 -16.26 3.44
N ALA A 603 -6.25 -16.36 2.92
CA ALA A 603 -7.45 -15.76 3.49
C ALA A 603 -8.05 -16.70 4.53
N LEU A 604 -8.03 -16.29 5.79
CA LEU A 604 -8.76 -16.91 6.90
C LEU A 604 -10.03 -16.11 7.14
N ILE A 605 -11.15 -16.80 7.24
CA ILE A 605 -12.47 -16.19 7.39
C ILE A 605 -13.09 -16.66 8.69
N GLU A 606 -13.35 -15.68 9.57
CA GLU A 606 -14.06 -15.88 10.83
C GLU A 606 -15.49 -15.36 10.68
N MET A 607 -16.48 -16.17 11.03
CA MET A 607 -17.87 -15.73 11.02
C MET A 607 -18.17 -14.89 12.27
N HIS A 608 -18.94 -13.82 12.10
CA HIS A 608 -19.60 -13.17 13.24
C HIS A 608 -20.76 -14.05 13.70
N HIS A 609 -20.75 -14.51 14.95
CA HIS A 609 -21.81 -15.32 15.55
C HIS A 609 -22.94 -14.49 16.13
#